data_AF-A0A7Y4SY72-F1
#
_entry.id   AF-A0A7Y4SY72-F1
#
_cell.length_a   1.000
_cell.length_b   1.000
_cell.length_c   1.000
_cell.angle_alpha   90.00
_cell.angle_beta   90.00
_cell.angle_gamma   90.00
#
_symmetry.space_group_name_H-M   'P 1'
#
loop_
_entity.id
_entity.type
_entity.pdbx_description
1 polymer ?
#
loop_
_entity_poly.entity_id
_entity_poly.type
_entity_poly.pdbx_seq_one_letter_code
_entity_poly.pdbx_strand_id
1 'polypeptide(L)'
;MRSLPRSPRAGWTLIEVTLAALLVTGVVTKAAFVMNTALGLAGDQTASMHYEDQARGVMDKIALAVMGSDRGTLIPEIEELHSDSIRYTFSLGIEDGAVVWSAPEEIRLDEQRLAVEWRENPGAAEERKAVWTSLVSPLLEGEELNGVDDNGNGLIDEDGLSFVLEGERVVIRLTLRRPEVNGRLVEQTIESVVYCRN
;
A
#
# COMPACT_ATOMS: atom_id res chain seq x y z
N MET A 1 78.11 38.60 13.09
CA MET A 1 77.24 38.05 12.02
C MET A 1 76.66 36.73 12.50
N ARG A 2 75.34 36.62 12.61
CA ARG A 2 74.61 35.43 13.08
C ARG A 2 74.04 34.71 11.85
N SER A 3 74.47 33.47 11.58
CA SER A 3 73.93 32.67 10.47
C SER A 3 72.56 32.11 10.86
N LEU A 4 71.51 32.44 10.09
CA LEU A 4 70.20 31.82 10.22
C LEU A 4 70.26 30.36 9.75
N PRO A 5 69.64 29.40 10.47
CA PRO A 5 69.56 28.02 10.00
C PRO A 5 68.69 27.96 8.74
N ARG A 6 69.24 27.35 7.67
CA ARG A 6 68.48 27.05 6.45
C ARG A 6 67.53 25.90 6.77
N SER A 7 66.22 26.15 6.65
CA SER A 7 65.21 25.09 6.70
C SER A 7 65.46 24.12 5.53
N PRO A 8 65.60 22.81 5.76
CA PRO A 8 65.65 21.85 4.67
C PRO A 8 64.30 21.89 3.95
N ARG A 9 64.30 22.27 2.67
CA ARG A 9 63.15 22.08 1.80
C ARG A 9 63.08 20.58 1.49
N ALA A 10 62.38 19.82 2.32
CA ALA A 10 62.07 18.43 2.05
C ALA A 10 61.00 18.40 0.95
N GLY A 11 61.41 18.11 -0.29
CA GLY A 11 60.49 17.78 -1.36
C GLY A 11 59.84 16.43 -1.09
N TRP A 12 58.59 16.27 -1.53
CA TRP A 12 57.82 15.04 -1.36
C TRP A 12 58.45 13.93 -2.20
N THR A 13 58.57 12.73 -1.63
CA THR A 13 59.09 11.60 -2.40
C THR A 13 58.02 11.09 -3.36
N LEU A 14 58.43 10.57 -4.51
CA LEU A 14 57.51 10.06 -5.54
C LEU A 14 56.63 8.90 -4.99
N ILE A 15 57.18 8.12 -4.05
CA ILE A 15 56.48 7.05 -3.33
C ILE A 15 55.38 7.62 -2.42
N GLU A 16 55.63 8.75 -1.77
CA GLU A 16 54.67 9.38 -0.85
C GLU A 16 53.47 9.95 -1.62
N VAL A 17 53.71 10.51 -2.80
CA VAL A 17 52.64 10.99 -3.70
C VAL A 17 51.80 9.83 -4.23
N THR A 18 52.41 8.70 -4.61
CA THR A 18 51.65 7.53 -5.08
C THR A 18 50.87 6.85 -3.97
N LEU A 19 51.43 6.76 -2.76
CA LEU A 19 50.73 6.22 -1.59
C LEU A 19 49.53 7.11 -1.20
N ALA A 20 49.73 8.43 -1.18
CA ALA A 20 48.67 9.38 -0.92
C ALA A 20 47.55 9.30 -1.97
N ALA A 21 47.91 9.19 -3.26
CA ALA A 21 46.92 9.03 -4.33
C ALA A 21 46.09 7.75 -4.16
N LEU A 22 46.71 6.61 -3.86
CA LEU A 22 46.02 5.34 -3.61
C LEU A 22 45.04 5.43 -2.44
N LEU A 23 45.45 6.06 -1.33
CA LEU A 23 44.60 6.25 -0.16
C LEU A 23 43.40 7.16 -0.49
N VAL A 24 43.64 8.27 -1.19
CA VAL A 24 42.58 9.20 -1.60
C VAL A 24 41.59 8.49 -2.53
N THR A 25 42.07 7.76 -3.54
CA THR A 25 41.18 6.98 -4.43
C THR A 25 40.36 5.98 -3.65
N GLY A 26 40.97 5.21 -2.74
CA GLY A 26 40.25 4.25 -1.90
C GLY A 26 39.16 4.88 -1.03
N VAL A 27 39.44 6.04 -0.44
CA VAL A 27 38.46 6.79 0.37
C VAL A 27 37.33 7.33 -0.51
N VAL A 28 37.65 7.93 -1.67
CA VAL A 28 36.65 8.48 -2.60
C VAL A 28 35.74 7.38 -3.14
N THR A 29 36.27 6.21 -3.51
CA THR A 29 35.45 5.08 -3.98
C THR A 29 34.49 4.58 -2.89
N LYS A 30 34.96 4.45 -1.65
CA LYS A 30 34.08 4.07 -0.53
C LYS A 30 33.02 5.12 -0.22
N ALA A 31 33.38 6.40 -0.25
CA ALA A 31 32.44 7.49 -0.04
C ALA A 31 31.35 7.51 -1.13
N ALA A 32 31.75 7.34 -2.40
CA ALA A 32 30.81 7.24 -3.52
C ALA A 32 29.88 6.04 -3.38
N PHE A 33 30.39 4.87 -2.96
CA PHE A 33 29.57 3.69 -2.70
C PHE A 33 28.52 3.95 -1.62
N VAL A 34 28.95 4.47 -0.46
CA VAL A 34 28.03 4.78 0.65
C VAL A 34 26.99 5.82 0.25
N MET A 35 27.38 6.87 -0.48
CA MET A 35 26.44 7.88 -0.98
C MET A 35 25.41 7.27 -1.93
N ASN A 36 25.82 6.42 -2.86
CA ASN A 36 24.89 5.75 -3.78
C ASN A 36 23.92 4.83 -3.05
N THR A 37 24.38 4.07 -2.05
CA THR A 37 23.51 3.24 -1.20
C THR A 37 22.54 4.10 -0.40
N ALA A 38 23.00 5.20 0.19
CA ALA A 38 22.15 6.10 0.97
C ALA A 38 21.06 6.77 0.11
N LEU A 39 21.42 7.21 -1.10
CA LEU A 39 20.46 7.79 -2.04
C LEU A 39 19.41 6.76 -2.51
N GLY A 40 19.81 5.52 -2.76
CA GLY A 40 18.87 4.44 -3.06
C GLY A 40 17.88 4.17 -1.93
N LEU A 41 18.37 4.08 -0.69
CA LEU A 41 17.53 3.87 0.50
C LEU A 41 16.55 5.03 0.74
N ALA A 42 17.00 6.28 0.57
CA ALA A 42 16.13 7.45 0.72
C ALA A 42 15.01 7.49 -0.33
N GLY A 43 15.31 7.10 -1.57
CA GLY A 43 14.31 6.96 -2.63
C GLY A 43 13.27 5.88 -2.33
N ASP A 44 13.71 4.72 -1.83
CA ASP A 44 12.82 3.63 -1.45
C ASP A 44 11.92 3.98 -0.27
N GLN A 45 12.45 4.66 0.75
CA GLN A 45 11.64 5.15 1.87
C GLN A 45 10.56 6.14 1.40
N THR A 46 10.94 7.08 0.54
CA THR A 46 9.98 8.09 0.04
C THR A 46 8.86 7.45 -0.77
N ALA A 47 9.21 6.50 -1.64
CA ALA A 47 8.21 5.75 -2.40
C ALA A 47 7.31 4.94 -1.48
N SER A 48 7.87 4.25 -0.47
CA SER A 48 7.09 3.46 0.50
C SER A 48 6.06 4.31 1.23
N MET A 49 6.42 5.52 1.67
CA MET A 49 5.49 6.44 2.32
C MET A 49 4.32 6.82 1.39
N HIS A 50 4.59 7.09 0.11
CA HIS A 50 3.53 7.41 -0.84
C HIS A 50 2.53 6.27 -1.06
N TYR A 51 3.00 5.02 -1.10
CA TYR A 51 2.10 3.86 -1.23
C TYR A 51 1.31 3.60 0.04
N GLU A 52 1.93 3.76 1.21
CA GLU A 52 1.24 3.66 2.49
C GLU A 52 0.13 4.73 2.61
N ASP A 53 0.43 5.97 2.23
CA ASP A 53 -0.56 7.06 2.20
C ASP A 53 -1.71 6.76 1.22
N GLN A 54 -1.40 6.20 0.05
CA GLN A 54 -2.43 5.77 -0.92
C GLN A 54 -3.29 4.63 -0.38
N ALA A 55 -2.67 3.62 0.23
CA ALA A 55 -3.38 2.51 0.84
C ALA A 55 -4.34 3.02 1.91
N ARG A 56 -3.84 3.85 2.84
CA ARG A 56 -4.66 4.47 3.89
C ARG A 56 -5.80 5.31 3.31
N GLY A 57 -5.51 6.15 2.30
CA GLY A 57 -6.54 6.97 1.67
C GLY A 57 -7.64 6.17 0.96
N VAL A 58 -7.32 5.00 0.40
CA VAL A 58 -8.33 4.09 -0.18
C VAL A 58 -9.09 3.38 0.94
N MET A 59 -8.39 2.87 1.95
CA MET A 59 -9.01 2.20 3.10
C MET A 59 -9.96 3.13 3.84
N ASP A 60 -9.61 4.40 4.04
CA ASP A 60 -10.48 5.39 4.68
C ASP A 60 -11.78 5.57 3.89
N LYS A 61 -11.73 5.58 2.54
CA LYS A 61 -12.93 5.65 1.70
C LYS A 61 -13.79 4.40 1.83
N ILE A 62 -13.18 3.22 1.78
CA ILE A 62 -13.89 1.94 1.97
C ILE A 62 -14.54 1.91 3.35
N ALA A 63 -13.76 2.21 4.39
CA ALA A 63 -14.21 2.22 5.78
C ALA A 63 -15.36 3.21 5.99
N LEU A 64 -15.28 4.43 5.46
CA LEU A 64 -16.35 5.42 5.55
C LEU A 64 -17.65 4.94 4.88
N ALA A 65 -17.54 4.30 3.72
CA ALA A 65 -18.69 3.76 3.02
C ALA A 65 -19.38 2.63 3.82
N VAL A 66 -18.59 1.66 4.29
CA VAL A 66 -19.10 0.52 5.06
C VAL A 66 -19.63 0.96 6.44
N MET A 67 -18.98 1.92 7.11
CA MET A 67 -19.49 2.48 8.37
C MET A 67 -20.81 3.21 8.20
N GLY A 68 -21.03 3.86 7.05
CA GLY A 68 -22.28 4.57 6.80
C GLY A 68 -23.45 3.66 6.43
N SER A 69 -23.15 2.45 5.94
CA SER A 69 -24.15 1.47 5.51
C SER A 69 -24.87 0.79 6.68
N ASP A 70 -26.06 0.29 6.38
CA ASP A 70 -26.83 -0.56 7.27
C ASP A 70 -26.39 -2.03 7.13
N ARG A 71 -26.22 -2.74 8.24
CA ARG A 71 -25.74 -4.14 8.24
C ARG A 71 -26.66 -5.07 7.45
N GLY A 72 -27.98 -4.82 7.49
CA GLY A 72 -28.99 -5.61 6.80
C GLY A 72 -29.05 -5.38 5.29
N THR A 73 -28.29 -4.42 4.76
CA THR A 73 -28.22 -4.12 3.32
C THR A 73 -26.90 -4.56 2.68
N LEU A 74 -25.96 -5.08 3.49
CA LEU A 74 -24.67 -5.58 3.02
C LEU A 74 -24.82 -6.89 2.24
N ILE A 75 -24.22 -6.93 1.05
CA ILE A 75 -24.11 -8.15 0.23
C ILE A 75 -22.63 -8.33 -0.15
N PRO A 76 -22.02 -9.52 0.04
CA PRO A 76 -22.65 -10.76 0.50
C PRO A 76 -22.97 -10.73 2.00
N GLU A 77 -24.02 -11.44 2.40
CA GLU A 77 -24.43 -11.61 3.81
C GLU A 77 -23.66 -12.74 4.52
N ILE A 78 -22.76 -13.42 3.80
CA ILE A 78 -22.09 -14.63 4.27
C ILE A 78 -20.99 -14.25 5.27
N GLU A 79 -21.09 -14.78 6.48
CA GLU A 79 -20.09 -14.57 7.54
C GLU A 79 -18.93 -15.57 7.42
N GLU A 80 -17.77 -15.19 7.97
CA GLU A 80 -16.56 -16.03 8.06
C GLU A 80 -15.99 -16.51 6.71
N LEU A 81 -16.46 -15.92 5.60
CA LEU A 81 -15.91 -16.07 4.27
C LEU A 81 -15.48 -14.70 3.76
N HIS A 82 -14.38 -14.68 3.02
CA HIS A 82 -13.93 -13.45 2.39
C HIS A 82 -14.68 -13.21 1.08
N SER A 83 -14.84 -11.93 0.73
CA SER A 83 -15.30 -11.50 -0.59
C SER A 83 -14.43 -10.36 -1.10
N ASP A 84 -14.21 -10.32 -2.40
CA ASP A 84 -13.52 -9.21 -3.08
C ASP A 84 -14.46 -8.04 -3.43
N SER A 85 -15.72 -8.13 -3.03
CA SER A 85 -16.73 -7.11 -3.25
C SER A 85 -17.69 -6.98 -2.09
N ILE A 86 -18.21 -5.78 -1.91
CA ILE A 86 -19.28 -5.48 -0.98
C ILE A 86 -20.24 -4.48 -1.60
N ARG A 87 -21.53 -4.79 -1.56
CA ARG A 87 -22.62 -3.91 -1.96
C ARG A 87 -23.38 -3.44 -0.73
N TYR A 88 -23.80 -2.19 -0.74
CA TYR A 88 -24.40 -1.53 0.40
C TYR A 88 -25.36 -0.42 -0.02
N THR A 89 -26.19 0.02 0.91
CA THR A 89 -27.02 1.22 0.80
C THR A 89 -26.95 2.03 2.10
N PHE A 90 -27.28 3.32 2.00
CA PHE A 90 -27.37 4.24 3.12
C PHE A 90 -28.83 4.58 3.42
N SER A 91 -29.17 4.73 4.71
CA SER A 91 -30.43 5.35 5.10
C SER A 91 -30.36 6.86 4.87
N LEU A 92 -31.21 7.38 3.99
CA LEU A 92 -31.33 8.82 3.71
C LEU A 92 -32.26 9.54 4.72
N GLY A 93 -32.98 8.77 5.54
CA GLY A 93 -33.91 9.26 6.54
C GLY A 93 -35.23 8.51 6.53
N ILE A 94 -36.26 9.13 7.08
CA ILE A 94 -37.63 8.61 7.11
C ILE A 94 -38.53 9.59 6.36
N GLU A 95 -39.27 9.08 5.39
CA GLU A 95 -40.31 9.81 4.65
C GLU A 95 -41.62 9.02 4.76
N ASP A 96 -42.71 9.70 5.12
CA ASP A 96 -44.03 9.09 5.33
C ASP A 96 -44.06 7.84 6.25
N GLY A 97 -43.12 7.79 7.22
CA GLY A 97 -43.02 6.70 8.19
C GLY A 97 -42.26 5.46 7.69
N ALA A 98 -41.69 5.51 6.48
CA ALA A 98 -40.82 4.47 5.94
C ALA A 98 -39.37 4.97 5.80
N VAL A 99 -38.40 4.07 5.99
CA VAL A 99 -36.98 4.38 5.75
C VAL A 99 -36.75 4.52 4.25
N VAL A 100 -36.16 5.65 3.86
CA VAL A 100 -35.76 5.90 2.47
C VAL A 100 -34.30 5.50 2.33
N TRP A 101 -34.02 4.62 1.37
CA TRP A 101 -32.67 4.12 1.09
C TRP A 101 -32.05 4.83 -0.12
N SER A 102 -30.73 4.96 -0.11
CA SER A 102 -29.97 5.41 -1.26
C SER A 102 -30.05 4.41 -2.43
N ALA A 103 -29.58 4.84 -3.58
CA ALA A 103 -29.13 3.94 -4.64
C ALA A 103 -28.15 2.88 -4.08
N PRO A 104 -28.18 1.63 -4.60
CA PRO A 104 -27.18 0.63 -4.26
C PRO A 104 -25.80 1.05 -4.76
N GLU A 105 -24.81 0.91 -3.90
CA GLU A 105 -23.40 1.15 -4.21
C GLU A 105 -22.60 -0.13 -4.00
N GLU A 106 -21.50 -0.29 -4.73
CA GLU A 106 -20.66 -1.47 -4.71
C GLU A 106 -19.18 -1.06 -4.74
N ILE A 107 -18.40 -1.62 -3.82
CA ILE A 107 -16.94 -1.59 -3.85
C ILE A 107 -16.48 -2.98 -4.24
N ARG A 108 -15.57 -3.09 -5.21
CA ARG A 108 -15.08 -4.38 -5.70
C ARG A 108 -13.71 -4.30 -6.32
N LEU A 109 -13.08 -5.47 -6.49
CA LEU A 109 -12.06 -5.63 -7.51
C LEU A 109 -12.67 -5.56 -8.91
N ASP A 110 -11.92 -4.95 -9.84
CA ASP A 110 -12.25 -4.97 -11.25
C ASP A 110 -12.14 -6.40 -11.84
N GLU A 111 -12.58 -6.56 -13.09
CA GLU A 111 -12.59 -7.88 -13.75
C GLU A 111 -11.19 -8.50 -13.88
N GLN A 112 -10.14 -7.67 -13.91
CA GLN A 112 -8.76 -8.13 -14.00
C GLN A 112 -8.09 -8.32 -12.63
N ARG A 113 -8.76 -7.93 -11.53
CA ARG A 113 -8.23 -7.95 -10.16
C ARG A 113 -6.97 -7.10 -9.97
N LEU A 114 -6.90 -5.98 -10.69
CA LEU A 114 -5.79 -5.02 -10.69
C LEU A 114 -6.22 -3.63 -10.22
N ALA A 115 -7.51 -3.40 -10.00
CA ALA A 115 -8.02 -2.14 -9.50
C ALA A 115 -9.15 -2.31 -8.49
N VAL A 116 -9.19 -1.42 -7.50
CA VAL A 116 -10.35 -1.24 -6.62
C VAL A 116 -11.27 -0.21 -7.26
N GLU A 117 -12.51 -0.61 -7.49
CA GLU A 117 -13.55 0.19 -8.12
C GLU A 117 -14.71 0.43 -7.17
N TRP A 118 -15.27 1.62 -7.27
CA TRP A 118 -16.56 1.97 -6.69
C TRP A 118 -17.57 2.16 -7.81
N ARG A 119 -18.79 1.66 -7.59
CA ARG A 119 -19.92 1.76 -8.51
C ARG A 119 -21.16 2.22 -7.75
N GLU A 120 -21.95 3.07 -8.39
CA GLU A 120 -23.27 3.48 -7.91
C GLU A 120 -24.31 3.09 -8.97
N ASN A 121 -25.42 2.53 -8.52
CA ASN A 121 -26.41 1.86 -9.36
C ASN A 121 -25.78 0.81 -10.30
N PRO A 122 -25.04 -0.19 -9.76
CA PRO A 122 -24.37 -1.19 -10.57
C PRO A 122 -25.39 -1.94 -11.46
N GLY A 123 -25.15 -1.94 -12.77
CA GLY A 123 -26.00 -2.57 -13.78
C GLY A 123 -27.16 -1.72 -14.30
N ALA A 124 -27.33 -0.49 -13.81
CA ALA A 124 -28.35 0.43 -14.30
C ALA A 124 -27.84 1.32 -15.46
N ALA A 125 -28.75 2.00 -16.16
CA ALA A 125 -28.37 2.88 -17.27
C ALA A 125 -27.58 4.13 -16.79
N GLU A 126 -27.83 4.52 -15.55
CA GLU A 126 -27.22 5.62 -14.82
C GLU A 126 -26.03 5.20 -13.94
N GLU A 127 -25.46 4.02 -14.17
CA GLU A 127 -24.30 3.53 -13.41
C GLU A 127 -23.16 4.56 -13.44
N ARG A 128 -22.69 4.95 -12.24
CA ARG A 128 -21.46 5.74 -12.09
C ARG A 128 -20.35 4.84 -11.59
N LYS A 129 -19.15 5.03 -12.11
CA LYS A 129 -17.98 4.23 -11.77
C LYS A 129 -16.77 5.11 -11.50
N ALA A 130 -16.01 4.79 -10.45
CA ALA A 130 -14.74 5.42 -10.13
C ALA A 130 -13.70 4.37 -9.77
N VAL A 131 -12.47 4.53 -10.27
CA VAL A 131 -11.33 3.73 -9.84
C VAL A 131 -10.66 4.43 -8.68
N TRP A 132 -10.58 3.78 -7.51
CA TRP A 132 -9.94 4.34 -6.32
C TRP A 132 -8.44 4.09 -6.28
N THR A 133 -8.00 2.93 -6.78
CA THR A 133 -6.58 2.61 -6.99
C THR A 133 -6.42 1.51 -8.03
N SER A 134 -5.30 1.53 -8.76
CA SER A 134 -4.91 0.50 -9.74
C SER A 134 -3.63 -0.23 -9.30
N LEU A 135 -3.36 -0.21 -7.99
CA LEU A 135 -2.13 -0.75 -7.39
C LEU A 135 -2.43 -1.94 -6.48
N VAL A 136 -3.62 -2.52 -6.56
CA VAL A 136 -3.98 -3.66 -5.72
C VAL A 136 -3.17 -4.89 -6.15
N SER A 137 -2.72 -5.67 -5.18
CA SER A 137 -2.13 -6.97 -5.46
C SER A 137 -3.23 -7.97 -5.85
N PRO A 138 -2.95 -8.98 -6.68
CA PRO A 138 -3.93 -10.01 -6.99
C PRO A 138 -4.40 -10.77 -5.74
N LEU A 139 -3.49 -11.02 -4.79
CA LEU A 139 -3.74 -11.77 -3.56
C LEU A 139 -3.34 -10.96 -2.32
N LEU A 140 -3.78 -11.40 -1.15
CA LEU A 140 -3.32 -10.84 0.12
C LEU A 140 -1.82 -11.09 0.33
N GLU A 141 -1.15 -10.27 1.14
CA GLU A 141 0.28 -10.43 1.40
C GLU A 141 0.54 -11.80 2.05
N GLY A 142 1.39 -12.60 1.42
CA GLY A 142 1.73 -13.94 1.88
C GLY A 142 0.85 -15.08 1.36
N GLU A 143 -0.20 -14.79 0.59
CA GLU A 143 -1.07 -15.82 -0.02
C GLU A 143 -0.55 -16.29 -1.37
N GLU A 144 -0.66 -17.60 -1.64
CA GLU A 144 -0.52 -18.20 -2.96
C GLU A 144 -1.84 -18.86 -3.38
N LEU A 145 -2.13 -18.93 -4.67
CA LEU A 145 -3.35 -19.59 -5.16
C LEU A 145 -3.19 -21.12 -5.16
N ASN A 146 -3.21 -21.72 -3.97
CA ASN A 146 -2.90 -23.13 -3.75
C ASN A 146 -3.97 -23.88 -2.92
N GLY A 147 -5.02 -23.19 -2.45
CA GLY A 147 -6.08 -23.78 -1.64
C GLY A 147 -5.72 -23.95 -0.17
N VAL A 148 -4.70 -23.26 0.31
CA VAL A 148 -4.20 -23.29 1.69
C VAL A 148 -4.20 -21.87 2.24
N ASP A 149 -4.40 -21.78 3.56
CA ASP A 149 -4.14 -20.56 4.32
C ASP A 149 -2.62 -20.42 4.52
N ASP A 150 -1.96 -19.72 3.60
CA ASP A 150 -0.50 -19.58 3.59
C ASP A 150 -0.04 -18.52 4.61
N ASN A 151 -0.85 -17.49 4.83
CA ASN A 151 -0.55 -16.40 5.76
C ASN A 151 -0.96 -16.69 7.22
N GLY A 152 -1.75 -17.76 7.45
CA GLY A 152 -2.18 -18.24 8.77
C GLY A 152 -3.32 -17.43 9.40
N ASN A 153 -4.12 -16.71 8.62
CA ASN A 153 -5.19 -15.84 9.12
C ASN A 153 -6.57 -16.53 9.19
N GLY A 154 -6.65 -17.81 8.82
CA GLY A 154 -7.87 -18.62 8.84
C GLY A 154 -8.72 -18.56 7.59
N LEU A 155 -8.27 -17.86 6.55
CA LEU A 155 -8.93 -17.76 5.24
C LEU A 155 -8.02 -18.36 4.17
N ILE A 156 -8.61 -18.78 3.06
CA ILE A 156 -7.91 -19.51 2.00
C ILE A 156 -7.95 -18.67 0.73
N ASP A 157 -6.80 -18.50 0.08
CA ASP A 157 -6.64 -17.88 -1.24
C ASP A 157 -7.26 -16.47 -1.32
N GLU A 158 -6.99 -15.62 -0.33
CA GLU A 158 -7.62 -14.30 -0.26
C GLU A 158 -7.11 -13.34 -1.34
N ASP A 159 -8.04 -12.58 -1.91
CA ASP A 159 -7.70 -11.53 -2.85
C ASP A 159 -7.06 -10.31 -2.17
N GLY A 160 -6.34 -9.50 -2.95
CA GLY A 160 -5.71 -8.28 -2.44
C GLY A 160 -6.68 -7.21 -1.96
N LEU A 161 -7.99 -7.37 -2.19
CA LEU A 161 -9.05 -6.69 -1.44
C LEU A 161 -9.97 -7.78 -0.89
N SER A 162 -10.19 -7.75 0.42
CA SER A 162 -10.98 -8.75 1.12
C SER A 162 -11.90 -8.10 2.15
N PHE A 163 -13.16 -8.50 2.13
CA PHE A 163 -14.19 -8.15 3.10
C PHE A 163 -14.61 -9.43 3.84
N VAL A 164 -14.55 -9.41 5.16
CA VAL A 164 -15.02 -10.50 6.01
C VAL A 164 -16.07 -9.95 6.95
N LEU A 165 -17.28 -10.49 6.88
CA LEU A 165 -18.37 -10.13 7.77
C LEU A 165 -18.30 -11.00 9.02
N GLU A 166 -18.35 -10.36 10.18
CA GLU A 166 -18.32 -11.02 11.50
C GLU A 166 -19.35 -10.36 12.43
N GLY A 167 -20.61 -10.80 12.37
CA GLY A 167 -21.70 -10.14 13.10
C GLY A 167 -21.89 -8.70 12.62
N GLU A 168 -21.74 -7.73 13.53
CA GLU A 168 -21.93 -6.29 13.25
C GLU A 168 -20.66 -5.56 12.77
N ARG A 169 -19.53 -6.27 12.67
CA ARG A 169 -18.28 -5.72 12.18
C ARG A 169 -17.93 -6.29 10.81
N VAL A 170 -17.25 -5.48 10.01
CA VAL A 170 -16.64 -5.86 8.74
C VAL A 170 -15.14 -5.66 8.87
N VAL A 171 -14.39 -6.74 8.67
CA VAL A 171 -12.94 -6.69 8.54
C VAL A 171 -12.62 -6.44 7.07
N ILE A 172 -11.89 -5.36 6.81
CA ILE A 172 -11.47 -4.95 5.48
C ILE A 172 -9.97 -5.11 5.40
N ARG A 173 -9.48 -5.87 4.43
CA ARG A 173 -8.06 -6.00 4.12
C ARG A 173 -7.77 -5.49 2.72
N LEU A 174 -6.70 -4.74 2.58
CA LEU A 174 -6.24 -4.22 1.30
C LEU A 174 -4.73 -4.37 1.20
N THR A 175 -4.28 -5.11 0.20
CA THR A 175 -2.88 -5.26 -0.17
C THR A 175 -2.60 -4.45 -1.43
N LEU A 176 -1.75 -3.44 -1.31
CA LEU A 176 -1.22 -2.74 -2.48
C LEU A 176 0.17 -3.26 -2.83
N ARG A 177 0.43 -3.40 -4.12
CA ARG A 177 1.73 -3.80 -4.67
C ARG A 177 2.34 -2.64 -5.45
N ARG A 178 3.56 -2.28 -5.08
CA ARG A 178 4.37 -1.32 -5.82
C ARG A 178 4.83 -1.94 -7.15
N PRO A 179 4.75 -1.20 -8.28
CA PRO A 179 5.41 -1.62 -9.52
C PRO A 179 6.91 -1.82 -9.26
N GLU A 180 7.46 -2.92 -9.75
CA GLU A 180 8.85 -3.31 -9.51
C GLU A 180 9.83 -2.16 -9.82
N VAL A 181 10.62 -1.76 -8.81
CA VAL A 181 11.72 -0.81 -8.97
C VAL A 181 13.00 -1.52 -8.57
N ASN A 182 13.96 -1.62 -9.50
CA ASN A 182 15.26 -2.27 -9.30
C ASN A 182 15.20 -3.76 -8.91
N GLY A 183 14.23 -4.52 -9.41
CA GLY A 183 14.16 -5.97 -9.16
C GLY A 183 13.43 -6.36 -7.87
N ARG A 184 12.86 -5.39 -7.15
CA ARG A 184 12.22 -5.61 -5.85
C ARG A 184 10.75 -5.21 -5.92
N LEU A 185 9.89 -6.20 -5.71
CA LEU A 185 8.48 -5.99 -5.40
C LEU A 185 8.36 -5.63 -3.91
N VAL A 186 7.49 -4.67 -3.62
CA VAL A 186 7.12 -4.31 -2.25
C VAL A 186 5.61 -4.36 -2.19
N GLU A 187 5.11 -5.18 -1.28
CA GLU A 187 3.70 -5.27 -0.94
C GLU A 187 3.48 -4.61 0.41
N GLN A 188 2.28 -4.10 0.60
CA GLN A 188 1.84 -3.50 1.84
C GLN A 188 0.38 -3.88 2.06
N THR A 189 0.13 -4.70 3.06
CA THR A 189 -1.23 -4.91 3.58
C THR A 189 -1.57 -3.89 4.65
N ILE A 190 -2.80 -3.41 4.60
CA ILE A 190 -3.45 -2.70 5.69
C ILE A 190 -4.79 -3.37 6.01
N GLU A 191 -5.12 -3.38 7.29
CA GLU A 191 -6.37 -3.94 7.80
C GLU A 191 -7.12 -2.86 8.58
N SER A 192 -8.44 -2.85 8.42
CA SER A 192 -9.35 -2.02 9.22
C SER A 192 -10.57 -2.82 9.64
N VAL A 193 -11.02 -2.58 10.87
CA VAL A 193 -12.26 -3.17 11.39
C VAL A 193 -13.25 -2.05 11.58
N VAL A 194 -14.38 -2.14 10.90
CA VAL A 194 -15.45 -1.14 10.95
C VAL A 194 -16.75 -1.75 11.44
N TYR A 195 -17.59 -0.93 12.06
CA TYR A 195 -18.93 -1.31 12.47
C TYR A 195 -19.93 -0.59 11.58
N CYS A 196 -20.96 -1.31 11.12
CA CYS A 196 -22.04 -0.72 10.36
C CYS A 196 -22.89 0.21 11.24
N ARG A 197 -23.64 1.10 10.60
CA ARG A 197 -24.57 2.00 11.28
C ARG A 197 -25.88 1.27 11.54
N ASN A 198 -26.20 1.07 12.83
CA ASN A 198 -27.52 0.64 13.30
C ASN A 198 -28.59 1.72 13.12
#